data_AF-A0A957VEJ0-F1
#
_entry.id   AF-A0A957VEJ0-F1
#
_cell.length_a   1.000
_cell.length_b   1.000
_cell.length_c   1.000
_cell.angle_alpha   90.00
_cell.angle_beta   90.00
_cell.angle_gamma   90.00
#
_symmetry.space_group_name_H-M   'P 1'
#
loop_
_entity.id
_entity.type
_entity.pdbx_description
1 polymer ?
#
loop_
_entity_poly.entity_id
_entity_poly.type
_entity_poly.pdbx_seq_one_letter_code
_entity_poly.pdbx_strand_id
1 'polypeptide(L)'
;DLRFPPRPDAYVPSAQATVDFAGFSAPAAGWTYRLDRAAASAVSGAADALPPTAVMVLAALLVVGLVMHRRSRRVYAGVVATILAAMLATPLLGSSRLYAYSVAQVQEERTRQAQTATGAQQDELAAQLDTPSVDPHTDPLAAAAAAQDDTDRYFDPSCTTDPAGDMDGDGLTNLQECLLGTLPDVADTDNDNVDDGVEVAGIRLVAPDQTAQTWYLDPLNQDTNRDGLADGHEWYLDANGDNLPDDTDADGTPDIWDLDNDGDGVPDNLDLSPYATTQGSAAFTDADPFALAVDDLEAGRLVKVEFQLSPTDADHLWYTQNVLDWPDDDRQGPIQDADGLTFFDVDPSTDASPNANGDMRMVPMLEIEIPAAGNNVAEQDILTQFNISVKQTDDKTVTAYVPMQLVTDSVGDKNVAFYGTMFYRAGATWGQAQPVRLVWLVQALVDQCDSYSNNICDGYSAYNDVEIIQIYDDAWYLTGLHVTEEHSAAMDIIYEDPAATTALQAGYDEPFYMDTLYGLLYGLDNTFLAGADCDSVDGTGDCVGDG
;
A
#
# COMPACT_ATOMS: atom_id res chain seq x y z
N ASP A 1 18.29 -9.42 -24.36
CA ASP A 1 17.15 -9.16 -25.25
C ASP A 1 15.92 -9.94 -24.80
N LEU A 2 15.29 -9.51 -23.71
CA LEU A 2 13.88 -9.80 -23.50
C LEU A 2 13.13 -8.90 -24.50
N ARG A 3 12.51 -9.51 -25.51
CA ARG A 3 11.71 -8.80 -26.50
C ARG A 3 10.26 -9.02 -26.13
N PHE A 4 9.69 -8.09 -25.38
CA PHE A 4 8.25 -8.01 -25.25
C PHE A 4 7.70 -7.65 -26.63
N PRO A 5 6.87 -8.51 -27.25
CA PRO A 5 6.23 -8.14 -28.51
C PRO A 5 5.42 -6.86 -28.28
N PRO A 6 5.41 -5.91 -29.24
CA PRO A 6 4.53 -4.76 -29.14
C PRO A 6 3.09 -5.26 -29.09
N ARG A 7 2.41 -5.05 -27.96
CA ARG A 7 0.96 -5.11 -27.90
C ARG A 7 0.46 -3.80 -28.52
N PRO A 8 -0.20 -3.82 -29.70
CA PRO A 8 -0.93 -2.65 -30.15
C PRO A 8 -2.07 -2.47 -29.15
N ASP A 9 -2.08 -1.32 -28.48
CA ASP A 9 -3.29 -0.75 -27.86
C ASP A 9 -3.64 -1.23 -26.43
N ALA A 10 -2.64 -1.39 -25.54
CA ALA A 10 -2.90 -1.39 -24.10
C ALA A 10 -3.28 0.03 -23.62
N TYR A 11 -4.53 0.42 -23.85
CA TYR A 11 -5.16 1.57 -23.21
C TYR A 11 -5.76 1.07 -21.89
N VAL A 12 -5.17 1.44 -20.75
CA VAL A 12 -5.89 1.40 -19.47
C VAL A 12 -6.34 2.84 -19.20
N PRO A 13 -7.56 3.23 -19.57
CA PRO A 13 -8.10 4.50 -19.10
C PRO A 13 -8.36 4.37 -17.60
N SER A 14 -7.47 4.85 -16.74
CA SER A 14 -7.79 4.96 -15.32
C SER A 14 -8.94 5.96 -15.11
N ALA A 15 -10.14 5.46 -14.82
CA ALA A 15 -11.28 6.28 -14.45
C ALA A 15 -11.49 6.19 -12.93
N GLN A 16 -10.99 7.18 -12.20
CA GLN A 16 -11.26 7.29 -10.77
C GLN A 16 -12.63 7.96 -10.54
N ALA A 17 -13.66 7.15 -10.26
CA ALA A 17 -14.96 7.68 -9.82
C ALA A 17 -14.87 8.13 -8.35
N THR A 18 -14.66 9.42 -8.12
CA THR A 18 -14.73 9.99 -6.76
C THR A 18 -16.15 10.41 -6.45
N VAL A 19 -16.82 9.70 -5.54
CA VAL A 19 -18.12 10.12 -5.00
C VAL A 19 -17.89 11.21 -3.94
N ASP A 20 -18.17 12.47 -4.30
CA ASP A 20 -18.04 13.62 -3.39
C ASP A 20 -19.28 13.77 -2.49
N PHE A 21 -19.12 13.50 -1.19
CA PHE A 21 -20.15 13.71 -0.17
C PHE A 21 -20.11 15.12 0.48
N ALA A 22 -19.29 16.06 0.01
CA ALA A 22 -19.22 17.42 0.56
C ALA A 22 -20.50 18.24 0.38
N GLY A 23 -21.39 17.81 -0.55
CA GLY A 23 -22.72 18.39 -0.76
C GLY A 23 -23.77 17.99 0.28
N PHE A 24 -23.50 17.01 1.15
CA PHE A 24 -24.45 16.53 2.15
C PHE A 24 -24.40 17.39 3.41
N SER A 25 -25.50 18.06 3.75
CA SER A 25 -25.59 18.82 4.99
C SER A 25 -25.58 17.86 6.20
N ALA A 26 -24.50 17.90 6.99
CA ALA A 26 -24.42 17.21 8.27
C ALA A 26 -25.63 17.57 9.16
N PRO A 27 -26.22 16.60 9.90
CA PRO A 27 -27.28 16.91 10.85
C PRO A 27 -26.77 17.90 11.90
N ALA A 28 -27.60 18.89 12.20
CA ALA A 28 -27.26 20.02 13.05
C ALA A 28 -26.66 19.57 14.39
N ALA A 29 -25.40 19.95 14.64
CA ALA A 29 -24.71 19.71 15.90
C ALA A 29 -25.56 20.18 17.09
N GLY A 30 -25.94 19.21 17.93
CA GLY A 30 -26.70 19.45 19.16
C GLY A 30 -25.95 20.37 20.14
N TRP A 31 -26.72 21.07 20.96
CA TRP A 31 -26.29 22.09 21.93
C TRP A 31 -25.22 21.65 22.95
N THR A 32 -24.89 20.37 23.03
CA THR A 32 -23.99 19.79 24.04
C THR A 32 -22.50 20.01 23.74
N TYR A 33 -22.09 20.18 22.47
CA TYR A 33 -20.66 20.30 22.10
C TYR A 33 -20.04 21.69 22.29
N ARG A 34 -20.84 22.75 22.54
CA ARG A 34 -20.33 24.12 22.67
C ARG A 34 -19.93 24.52 24.10
N LEU A 35 -20.31 23.74 25.11
CA LEU A 35 -20.02 24.06 26.53
C LEU A 35 -18.64 23.57 26.99
N ASP A 36 -18.10 22.49 26.40
CA ASP A 36 -16.80 21.94 26.82
C ASP A 36 -15.60 22.79 26.37
N ARG A 37 -15.69 23.45 25.22
CA ARG A 37 -14.59 24.29 24.71
C ARG A 37 -14.41 25.59 25.51
N ALA A 38 -15.50 26.13 26.06
CA ALA A 38 -15.45 27.33 26.91
C ALA A 38 -14.88 27.03 28.30
N ALA A 39 -15.17 25.84 28.85
CA ALA A 39 -14.64 25.41 30.15
C ALA A 39 -13.14 25.07 30.09
N ALA A 40 -12.67 24.46 28.99
CA ALA A 40 -11.25 24.11 28.82
C ALA A 40 -10.34 25.35 28.64
N SER A 41 -10.81 26.39 27.94
CA SER A 41 -10.04 27.63 27.72
C SER A 41 -9.88 28.52 28.95
N ALA A 42 -10.74 28.37 29.97
CA ALA A 42 -10.72 29.20 31.17
C ALA A 42 -9.73 28.72 32.24
N VAL A 43 -9.25 27.47 32.14
CA VAL A 43 -8.38 26.85 33.15
C VAL A 43 -6.89 26.92 32.78
N SER A 44 -6.55 27.01 31.49
CA SER A 44 -5.15 27.11 31.04
C SER A 44 -4.54 28.51 31.18
N GLY A 45 -5.36 29.57 31.22
CA GLY A 45 -4.87 30.96 31.23
C GLY A 45 -4.35 31.50 32.58
N ALA A 46 -4.48 30.75 33.69
CA ALA A 46 -4.14 31.25 35.03
C ALA A 46 -2.82 30.70 35.61
N ALA A 47 -2.16 29.74 34.93
CA ALA A 47 -1.02 29.01 35.49
C ALA A 47 0.37 29.60 35.19
N ASP A 48 0.50 30.54 34.24
CA ASP A 48 1.81 31.10 33.83
C ASP A 48 2.17 32.44 34.50
N ALA A 49 1.35 32.95 35.41
CA ALA A 49 1.64 34.20 36.09
C ALA A 49 2.32 33.95 37.44
N LEU A 50 3.64 33.73 37.44
CA LEU A 50 4.64 34.31 38.36
C LEU A 50 5.99 33.57 38.23
N PRO A 51 7.04 34.18 37.65
CA PRO A 51 8.37 33.56 37.60
C PRO A 51 8.91 33.32 39.03
N PRO A 52 9.75 32.29 39.26
CA PRO A 52 10.25 31.91 40.59
C PRO A 52 10.98 33.06 41.32
N THR A 53 11.47 34.05 40.57
CA THR A 53 12.07 35.29 41.08
C THR A 53 11.05 36.15 41.86
N ALA A 54 9.78 36.17 41.45
CA ALA A 54 8.73 36.96 42.12
C ALA A 54 8.36 36.38 43.50
N VAL A 55 8.40 35.06 43.65
CA VAL A 55 8.17 34.36 44.94
C VAL A 55 9.29 34.67 45.94
N MET A 56 10.54 34.72 45.48
CA MET A 56 11.68 35.09 46.31
C MET A 56 11.64 36.56 46.76
N VAL A 57 11.19 37.47 45.90
CA VAL A 57 11.01 38.90 46.24
C VAL A 57 9.89 39.08 47.28
N LEU A 58 8.76 38.39 47.12
CA LEU A 58 7.66 38.40 48.10
C LEU A 58 8.09 37.84 49.45
N ALA A 59 8.85 36.73 49.47
CA ALA A 59 9.40 36.16 50.69
C ALA A 59 10.38 37.12 51.39
N ALA A 60 11.26 37.81 50.64
CA ALA A 60 12.18 38.80 51.18
C ALA A 60 11.44 40.00 51.79
N LEU A 61 10.41 40.52 51.12
CA LEU A 61 9.57 41.62 51.64
C LEU A 61 8.83 41.22 52.92
N LEU A 62 8.37 39.97 52.99
CA LEU A 62 7.66 39.42 54.15
C LEU A 62 8.60 39.27 55.36
N VAL A 63 9.85 38.87 55.14
CA VAL A 63 10.91 38.84 56.16
C VAL A 63 11.27 40.26 56.64
N VAL A 64 11.41 41.22 55.72
CA VAL A 64 11.68 42.64 56.08
C VAL A 64 10.52 43.22 56.90
N GLY A 65 9.27 42.95 56.52
CA GLY A 65 8.08 43.35 57.29
C GLY A 65 8.06 42.77 58.70
N LEU A 66 8.45 41.50 58.86
CA LEU A 66 8.57 40.80 60.15
C LEU A 66 9.65 41.40 61.05
N VAL A 67 10.78 41.82 60.47
CA VAL A 67 11.88 42.48 61.20
C VAL A 67 11.49 43.89 61.62
N MET A 68 10.83 44.67 60.76
CA MET A 68 10.45 46.05 61.07
C MET A 68 9.28 46.15 62.06
N HIS A 69 8.35 45.19 62.07
CA HIS A 69 7.12 45.23 62.89
C HIS A 69 7.06 44.12 63.95
N ARG A 70 8.23 43.76 64.52
CA ARG A 70 8.48 42.63 65.43
C ARG A 70 7.63 42.56 66.72
N ARG A 71 6.73 43.52 66.97
CA ARG A 71 5.81 43.58 68.13
C ARG A 71 4.32 43.69 67.75
N SER A 72 3.96 43.65 66.46
CA SER A 72 2.56 43.75 66.02
C SER A 72 1.89 42.38 65.91
N ARG A 73 0.93 42.10 66.79
CA ARG A 73 0.15 40.84 66.78
C ARG A 73 -0.62 40.64 65.46
N ARG A 74 -0.97 41.72 64.75
CA ARG A 74 -1.70 41.67 63.48
C ARG A 74 -0.83 41.19 62.33
N VAL A 75 0.45 41.57 62.31
CA VAL A 75 1.41 41.13 61.28
C VAL A 75 1.71 39.64 61.45
N TYR A 76 1.90 39.19 62.69
CA TYR A 76 2.11 37.77 62.97
C TYR A 76 0.91 36.90 62.58
N ALA A 77 -0.32 37.36 62.87
CA ALA A 77 -1.53 36.67 62.45
C ALA A 77 -1.67 36.59 60.92
N GLY A 78 -1.32 37.66 60.20
CA GLY A 78 -1.31 37.68 58.73
C GLY A 78 -0.33 36.68 58.13
N VAL A 79 0.90 36.62 58.66
CA VAL A 79 1.95 35.69 58.18
C VAL A 79 1.54 34.24 58.39
N VAL A 80 1.02 33.89 59.57
CA VAL A 80 0.57 32.53 59.87
C VAL A 80 -0.59 32.11 58.96
N ALA A 81 -1.54 33.02 58.67
CA ALA A 81 -2.63 32.74 57.74
C ALA A 81 -2.14 32.49 56.30
N THR A 82 -1.17 33.26 55.81
CA THR A 82 -0.55 33.02 54.49
C THR A 82 0.23 31.71 54.42
N ILE A 83 0.95 31.32 55.48
CA ILE A 83 1.69 30.05 55.51
C ILE A 83 0.72 28.87 55.53
N LEU A 84 -0.37 28.95 56.31
CA LEU A 84 -1.42 27.93 56.32
C LEU A 84 -2.12 27.81 54.97
N ALA A 85 -2.43 28.93 54.32
CA ALA A 85 -3.01 28.94 52.97
C ALA A 85 -2.06 28.34 51.93
N ALA A 86 -0.76 28.66 52.01
CA ALA A 86 0.25 28.10 51.13
C ALA A 86 0.42 26.59 51.35
N MET A 87 0.52 26.13 52.61
CA MET A 87 0.65 24.69 52.95
C MET A 87 -0.56 23.86 52.53
N LEU A 88 -1.75 24.45 52.43
CA LEU A 88 -2.94 23.77 51.92
C LEU A 88 -3.02 23.80 50.39
N ALA A 89 -2.50 24.83 49.73
CA ALA A 89 -2.59 25.01 48.28
C ALA A 89 -1.54 24.19 47.50
N THR A 90 -0.30 24.04 47.99
CA THR A 90 0.76 23.31 47.27
C THR A 90 0.48 21.82 47.07
N PRO A 91 -0.06 21.05 48.04
CA PRO A 91 -0.37 19.64 47.83
C PRO A 91 -1.50 19.42 46.82
N LEU A 92 -2.48 20.32 46.79
CA LEU A 92 -3.64 20.26 45.87
C LEU A 92 -3.27 20.59 44.42
N LEU A 93 -2.30 21.49 44.21
CA LEU A 93 -1.78 21.79 42.87
C LEU A 93 -0.89 20.65 42.34
N GLY A 94 -0.11 19.99 43.21
CA GLY A 94 0.71 18.84 42.84
C GLY A 94 -0.10 17.60 42.43
N SER A 95 -1.21 17.31 43.12
CA SER A 95 -2.06 16.15 42.79
C SER A 95 -2.83 16.30 41.48
N SER A 96 -3.21 17.52 41.09
CA SER A 96 -3.87 17.78 39.81
C SER A 96 -2.96 17.55 38.60
N ARG A 97 -1.66 17.87 38.71
CA ARG A 97 -0.67 17.67 37.64
C ARG A 97 -0.30 16.19 37.47
N LEU A 98 -0.16 15.46 38.57
CA LEU A 98 0.06 14.00 38.54
C LEU A 98 -1.13 13.25 37.97
N TYR A 99 -2.36 13.68 38.30
CA TYR A 99 -3.57 13.07 37.75
C TYR A 99 -3.73 13.36 36.25
N ALA A 100 -3.53 14.61 35.82
CA ALA A 100 -3.59 14.98 34.40
C ALA A 100 -2.52 14.25 33.57
N TYR A 101 -1.31 14.08 34.10
CA TYR A 101 -0.25 13.31 33.46
C TYR A 101 -0.61 11.81 33.37
N SER A 102 -1.12 11.21 34.45
CA SER A 102 -1.55 9.80 34.43
C SER A 102 -2.73 9.54 33.49
N VAL A 103 -3.65 10.50 33.36
CA VAL A 103 -4.79 10.39 32.44
C VAL A 103 -4.34 10.55 31.00
N ALA A 104 -3.39 11.44 30.71
CA ALA A 104 -2.81 11.59 29.38
C ALA A 104 -2.11 10.29 28.93
N GLN A 105 -1.29 9.68 29.80
CA GLN A 105 -0.61 8.42 29.51
C GLN A 105 -1.58 7.26 29.25
N VAL A 106 -2.63 7.13 30.07
CA VAL A 106 -3.65 6.08 29.87
C VAL A 106 -4.47 6.33 28.60
N GLN A 107 -4.70 7.59 28.22
CA GLN A 107 -5.40 7.94 26.98
C GLN A 107 -4.56 7.54 25.76
N GLU A 108 -3.26 7.83 25.80
CA GLU A 108 -2.30 7.53 24.75
C GLU A 108 -2.13 6.02 24.53
N GLU A 109 -1.96 5.26 25.62
CA GLU A 109 -1.96 3.79 25.57
C GLU A 109 -3.27 3.22 25.01
N ARG A 110 -4.42 3.81 25.35
CA ARG A 110 -5.71 3.37 24.79
C ARG A 110 -5.86 3.70 23.32
N THR A 111 -5.40 4.87 22.86
CA THR A 111 -5.39 5.18 21.42
C THR A 111 -4.46 4.26 20.67
N ARG A 112 -3.28 3.96 21.23
CA ARG A 112 -2.33 3.02 20.62
C ARG A 112 -2.91 1.60 20.57
N GLN A 113 -3.48 1.11 21.67
CA GLN A 113 -4.17 -0.19 21.70
C GLN A 113 -5.37 -0.22 20.75
N ALA A 114 -6.14 0.87 20.63
CA ALA A 114 -7.24 0.95 19.69
C ALA A 114 -6.75 0.94 18.24
N GLN A 115 -5.68 1.65 17.90
CA GLN A 115 -5.08 1.63 16.57
C GLN A 115 -4.51 0.25 16.21
N THR A 116 -3.76 -0.38 17.13
CA THR A 116 -3.24 -1.74 16.92
C THR A 116 -4.36 -2.77 16.85
N ALA A 117 -5.44 -2.61 17.63
CA ALA A 117 -6.60 -3.50 17.55
C ALA A 117 -7.41 -3.30 16.27
N THR A 118 -7.56 -2.06 15.78
CA THR A 118 -8.21 -1.80 14.49
C THR A 118 -7.35 -2.34 13.34
N GLY A 119 -6.03 -2.13 13.36
CA GLY A 119 -5.10 -2.73 12.39
C GLY A 119 -5.20 -4.25 12.40
N ALA A 120 -5.00 -4.88 13.56
CA ALA A 120 -5.12 -6.33 13.68
C ALA A 120 -6.50 -6.88 13.29
N GLN A 121 -7.58 -6.13 13.51
CA GLN A 121 -8.93 -6.52 13.09
C GLN A 121 -9.16 -6.32 11.59
N GLN A 122 -8.48 -5.34 10.97
CA GLN A 122 -8.42 -5.17 9.52
C GLN A 122 -7.56 -6.25 8.87
N ASP A 123 -6.42 -6.60 9.47
CA ASP A 123 -5.53 -7.68 9.03
C ASP A 123 -6.22 -9.05 9.18
N GLU A 124 -6.95 -9.29 10.29
CA GLU A 124 -7.75 -10.50 10.50
C GLU A 124 -8.94 -10.57 9.53
N LEU A 125 -9.53 -9.43 9.15
CA LEU A 125 -10.58 -9.37 8.14
C LEU A 125 -10.00 -9.61 6.74
N ALA A 126 -8.84 -9.02 6.41
CA ALA A 126 -8.13 -9.24 5.16
C ALA A 126 -7.70 -10.72 5.01
N ALA A 127 -7.13 -11.32 6.06
CA ALA A 127 -6.76 -12.73 6.07
C ALA A 127 -7.98 -13.68 6.00
N GLN A 128 -9.19 -13.23 6.37
CA GLN A 128 -10.43 -13.99 6.14
C GLN A 128 -10.99 -13.81 4.73
N LEU A 129 -10.64 -12.73 4.06
CA LEU A 129 -10.99 -12.48 2.66
C LEU A 129 -10.04 -13.24 1.72
N ASP A 130 -8.80 -13.49 2.12
CA ASP A 130 -7.74 -14.06 1.27
C ASP A 130 -7.58 -15.60 1.35
N THR A 131 -8.35 -16.30 2.19
CA THR A 131 -8.34 -17.78 2.14
C THR A 131 -9.23 -18.24 0.98
N PRO A 132 -8.77 -19.14 0.09
CA PRO A 132 -9.60 -19.73 -0.94
C PRO A 132 -10.93 -20.22 -0.33
N SER A 133 -12.03 -19.72 -0.88
CA SER A 133 -13.39 -19.93 -0.35
C SER A 133 -13.76 -21.42 -0.33
N VAL A 134 -13.19 -22.17 -1.27
CA VAL A 134 -13.59 -23.54 -1.60
C VAL A 134 -12.33 -24.39 -1.85
N ASP A 135 -12.35 -25.64 -1.40
CA ASP A 135 -11.35 -26.64 -1.82
C ASP A 135 -11.59 -26.96 -3.31
N PRO A 136 -10.64 -26.65 -4.21
CA PRO A 136 -10.85 -26.76 -5.66
C PRO A 136 -11.02 -28.21 -6.13
N HIS A 137 -10.91 -29.20 -5.25
CA HIS A 137 -11.12 -30.62 -5.57
C HIS A 137 -12.44 -31.18 -5.05
N THR A 138 -13.27 -30.32 -4.47
CA THR A 138 -14.60 -30.70 -3.99
C THR A 138 -15.65 -30.31 -5.01
N ASP A 139 -16.37 -31.30 -5.53
CA ASP A 139 -17.54 -31.10 -6.41
C ASP A 139 -18.54 -30.12 -5.74
N PRO A 140 -18.76 -28.93 -6.33
CA PRO A 140 -19.61 -27.89 -5.74
C PRO A 140 -21.04 -28.36 -5.50
N LEU A 141 -21.58 -29.17 -6.43
CA LEU A 141 -22.94 -29.67 -6.34
C LEU A 141 -23.07 -30.72 -5.23
N ALA A 142 -22.06 -31.57 -5.05
CA ALA A 142 -22.01 -32.52 -3.95
C ALA A 142 -21.87 -31.81 -2.59
N ALA A 143 -21.06 -30.75 -2.52
CA ALA A 143 -20.89 -29.92 -1.33
C ALA A 143 -22.20 -29.20 -0.95
N ALA A 144 -22.85 -28.55 -1.92
CA ALA A 144 -24.10 -27.84 -1.74
C ALA A 144 -25.25 -28.78 -1.30
N ALA A 145 -25.30 -30.00 -1.85
CA ALA A 145 -26.23 -31.04 -1.41
C ALA A 145 -26.00 -31.47 0.05
N ALA A 146 -24.74 -31.52 0.50
CA ALA A 146 -24.39 -31.88 1.88
C ALA A 146 -24.72 -30.76 2.89
N ALA A 147 -24.71 -29.50 2.46
CA ALA A 147 -24.98 -28.32 3.28
C ALA A 147 -26.49 -28.04 3.53
N GLN A 148 -27.40 -28.95 3.14
CA GLN A 148 -28.87 -28.81 3.21
C GLN A 148 -29.52 -28.78 4.62
N ASP A 149 -28.85 -28.29 5.67
CA ASP A 149 -29.49 -28.11 7.00
C ASP A 149 -30.00 -26.67 7.26
N ASP A 150 -29.74 -25.71 6.35
CA ASP A 150 -30.23 -24.34 6.51
C ASP A 150 -31.39 -24.02 5.54
N THR A 151 -32.48 -23.51 6.10
CA THR A 151 -33.81 -23.42 5.46
C THR A 151 -34.15 -22.04 4.89
N ASP A 152 -33.14 -21.19 4.68
CA ASP A 152 -33.31 -19.79 4.30
C ASP A 152 -32.68 -19.45 2.92
N ARG A 153 -32.69 -20.40 1.98
CA ARG A 153 -32.26 -20.13 0.59
C ARG A 153 -33.33 -19.33 -0.16
N TYR A 154 -32.88 -18.34 -0.92
CA TYR A 154 -33.68 -17.49 -1.80
C TYR A 154 -34.58 -18.35 -2.70
N PHE A 155 -35.90 -18.26 -2.50
CA PHE A 155 -36.88 -19.05 -3.23
C PHE A 155 -37.19 -18.36 -4.56
N ASP A 156 -36.38 -18.59 -5.59
CA ASP A 156 -36.78 -18.28 -6.96
C ASP A 156 -37.96 -19.21 -7.35
N PRO A 157 -39.08 -18.65 -7.86
CA PRO A 157 -40.17 -19.45 -8.41
C PRO A 157 -39.74 -20.49 -9.46
N SER A 158 -38.72 -20.19 -10.28
CA SER A 158 -38.20 -21.04 -11.36
C SER A 158 -37.76 -22.42 -10.85
N CYS A 159 -37.12 -22.47 -9.66
CA CYS A 159 -36.70 -23.70 -8.97
C CYS A 159 -37.87 -24.66 -8.70
N THR A 160 -39.12 -24.16 -8.64
CA THR A 160 -40.31 -24.95 -8.28
C THR A 160 -41.23 -25.24 -9.47
N THR A 161 -41.18 -24.40 -10.51
CA THR A 161 -42.06 -24.53 -11.67
C THR A 161 -41.53 -25.48 -12.73
N ASP A 162 -40.21 -25.54 -12.91
CA ASP A 162 -39.57 -26.50 -13.82
C ASP A 162 -38.18 -26.91 -13.30
N PRO A 163 -38.11 -27.68 -12.20
CA PRO A 163 -36.83 -28.04 -11.55
C PRO A 163 -35.88 -28.88 -12.41
N ALA A 164 -36.37 -29.47 -13.51
CA ALA A 164 -35.55 -30.27 -14.43
C ALA A 164 -35.30 -29.54 -15.76
N GLY A 165 -35.81 -28.32 -15.89
CA GLY A 165 -35.46 -27.42 -16.97
C GLY A 165 -34.08 -26.80 -16.74
N ASP A 166 -33.60 -26.15 -17.77
CA ASP A 166 -32.30 -25.48 -17.93
C ASP A 166 -32.66 -24.22 -18.73
N MET A 167 -32.82 -23.09 -18.04
CA MET A 167 -33.55 -21.94 -18.57
C MET A 167 -32.65 -20.99 -19.38
N ASP A 168 -31.37 -20.89 -19.05
CA ASP A 168 -30.34 -20.15 -19.78
C ASP A 168 -29.50 -21.03 -20.72
N GLY A 169 -29.45 -22.34 -20.50
CA GLY A 169 -28.80 -23.30 -21.40
C GLY A 169 -27.34 -23.58 -21.09
N ASP A 170 -26.88 -23.29 -19.87
CA ASP A 170 -25.49 -23.47 -19.42
C ASP A 170 -25.13 -24.95 -19.11
N GLY A 171 -26.16 -25.80 -19.01
CA GLY A 171 -26.04 -27.24 -18.75
C GLY A 171 -26.32 -27.66 -17.30
N LEU A 172 -26.62 -26.71 -16.40
CA LEU A 172 -27.22 -26.97 -15.09
C LEU A 172 -28.75 -27.03 -15.22
N THR A 173 -29.38 -27.65 -14.23
CA THR A 173 -30.83 -27.57 -14.10
C THR A 173 -31.20 -26.48 -13.11
N ASN A 174 -32.38 -25.88 -13.28
CA ASN A 174 -32.92 -24.89 -12.36
C ASN A 174 -32.88 -25.36 -10.88
N LEU A 175 -32.94 -26.67 -10.60
CA LEU A 175 -32.79 -27.20 -9.23
C LEU A 175 -31.34 -27.25 -8.75
N GLN A 176 -30.39 -27.55 -9.63
CA GLN A 176 -28.95 -27.55 -9.31
C GLN A 176 -28.47 -26.13 -9.04
N GLU A 177 -28.89 -25.17 -9.85
CA GLU A 177 -28.52 -23.77 -9.68
C GLU A 177 -29.04 -23.22 -8.35
N CYS A 178 -30.32 -23.44 -8.05
CA CYS A 178 -30.87 -23.05 -6.75
C CYS A 178 -30.25 -23.79 -5.54
N LEU A 179 -29.60 -24.95 -5.77
CA LEU A 179 -28.87 -25.66 -4.72
C LEU A 179 -27.51 -25.00 -4.45
N LEU A 180 -26.82 -24.61 -5.51
CA LEU A 180 -25.54 -23.91 -5.51
C LEU A 180 -25.70 -22.47 -5.00
N GLY A 181 -26.81 -21.82 -5.34
CA GLY A 181 -27.06 -20.40 -5.07
C GLY A 181 -26.95 -19.53 -6.31
N THR A 182 -26.69 -20.13 -7.48
CA THR A 182 -26.65 -19.47 -8.78
C THR A 182 -28.06 -19.17 -9.32
N LEU A 183 -28.15 -18.40 -10.41
CA LEU A 183 -29.39 -17.83 -10.93
C LEU A 183 -29.91 -18.60 -12.16
N PRO A 184 -31.09 -19.27 -12.10
CA PRO A 184 -31.63 -20.09 -13.19
C PRO A 184 -31.84 -19.45 -14.56
N ASP A 185 -31.74 -18.13 -14.67
CA ASP A 185 -31.94 -17.38 -15.91
C ASP A 185 -30.69 -16.60 -16.37
N VAL A 186 -29.55 -16.88 -15.75
CA VAL A 186 -28.27 -16.23 -16.00
C VAL A 186 -27.17 -17.32 -16.04
N ALA A 187 -26.65 -17.57 -17.24
CA ALA A 187 -25.68 -18.65 -17.47
C ALA A 187 -24.35 -18.47 -16.72
N ASP A 188 -24.01 -17.25 -16.32
CA ASP A 188 -22.78 -16.85 -15.63
C ASP A 188 -23.21 -15.90 -14.50
N THR A 189 -23.40 -16.45 -13.29
CA THR A 189 -24.05 -15.74 -12.20
C THR A 189 -23.19 -14.62 -11.64
N ASP A 190 -21.89 -14.85 -11.50
CA ASP A 190 -20.96 -13.86 -10.95
C ASP A 190 -20.36 -12.94 -12.02
N ASN A 191 -20.57 -13.24 -13.30
CA ASN A 191 -20.23 -12.43 -14.46
C ASN A 191 -18.71 -12.25 -14.65
N ASP A 192 -17.94 -13.33 -14.55
CA ASP A 192 -16.52 -13.36 -14.87
C ASP A 192 -16.21 -13.87 -16.30
N ASN A 193 -17.24 -14.24 -17.06
CA ASN A 193 -17.23 -14.85 -18.39
C ASN A 193 -17.00 -16.38 -18.42
N VAL A 194 -17.15 -17.08 -17.30
CA VAL A 194 -17.24 -18.54 -17.23
C VAL A 194 -18.67 -18.93 -16.86
N ASP A 195 -19.31 -19.75 -17.69
CA ASP A 195 -20.68 -20.21 -17.39
C ASP A 195 -20.69 -21.08 -16.11
N ASP A 196 -21.69 -20.94 -15.24
CA ASP A 196 -21.85 -21.68 -13.98
C ASP A 196 -21.73 -23.21 -14.21
N GLY A 197 -22.32 -23.69 -15.30
CA GLY A 197 -22.26 -25.09 -15.70
C GLY A 197 -20.86 -25.58 -16.09
N VAL A 198 -20.00 -24.72 -16.61
CA VAL A 198 -18.60 -25.03 -16.93
C VAL A 198 -17.78 -25.17 -15.65
N GLU A 199 -17.92 -24.23 -14.73
CA GLU A 199 -17.26 -24.22 -13.43
C GLU A 199 -17.59 -25.46 -12.59
N VAL A 200 -18.88 -25.79 -12.51
CA VAL A 200 -19.38 -26.93 -11.75
C VAL A 200 -19.06 -28.27 -12.41
N ALA A 201 -18.96 -28.32 -13.74
CA ALA A 201 -18.55 -29.54 -14.44
C ALA A 201 -17.12 -29.96 -14.07
N GLY A 202 -16.26 -28.97 -13.83
CA GLY A 202 -14.87 -29.13 -13.47
C GLY A 202 -14.00 -29.71 -14.58
N ILE A 203 -12.68 -29.50 -14.46
CA ILE A 203 -11.70 -30.00 -15.41
C ILE A 203 -10.89 -31.13 -14.78
N ARG A 204 -10.75 -32.24 -15.50
CA ARG A 204 -9.87 -33.33 -15.09
C ARG A 204 -8.50 -33.19 -15.73
N LEU A 205 -7.54 -32.72 -14.93
CA LEU A 205 -6.15 -32.53 -15.34
C LEU A 205 -5.26 -33.69 -14.87
N VAL A 206 -4.12 -33.86 -15.54
CA VAL A 206 -3.10 -34.85 -15.19
C VAL A 206 -1.81 -34.13 -14.90
N ALA A 207 -1.44 -34.07 -13.62
CA ALA A 207 -0.22 -33.42 -13.17
C ALA A 207 1.04 -34.09 -13.75
N PRO A 208 2.20 -33.41 -13.74
CA PRO A 208 3.47 -33.96 -14.24
C PRO A 208 3.85 -35.32 -13.63
N ASP A 209 3.45 -35.55 -12.37
CA ASP A 209 3.69 -36.79 -11.63
C ASP A 209 2.76 -37.98 -12.03
N GLN A 210 1.91 -37.78 -13.04
CA GLN A 210 0.92 -38.74 -13.57
C GLN A 210 -0.28 -39.01 -12.65
N THR A 211 -0.49 -38.19 -11.63
CA THR A 211 -1.75 -38.19 -10.88
C THR A 211 -2.82 -37.43 -11.65
N ALA A 212 -4.05 -37.93 -11.63
CA ALA A 212 -5.18 -37.27 -12.28
C ALA A 212 -6.09 -36.72 -11.20
N GLN A 213 -6.38 -35.43 -11.26
CA GLN A 213 -7.15 -34.70 -10.28
C GLN A 213 -8.22 -33.88 -11.01
N THR A 214 -9.37 -33.72 -10.37
CA THR A 214 -10.43 -32.85 -10.89
C THR A 214 -10.37 -31.54 -10.13
N TRP A 215 -10.47 -30.45 -10.88
CA TRP A 215 -10.47 -29.08 -10.40
C TRP A 215 -11.83 -28.45 -10.70
N TYR A 216 -12.33 -27.63 -9.80
CA TYR A 216 -13.62 -26.95 -9.87
C TYR A 216 -13.42 -25.48 -9.51
N LEU A 217 -14.25 -24.61 -10.09
CA LEU A 217 -14.36 -23.20 -9.74
C LEU A 217 -15.60 -22.98 -8.85
N ASP A 218 -15.71 -21.80 -8.24
CA ASP A 218 -16.82 -21.38 -7.42
C ASP A 218 -17.74 -20.42 -8.22
N PRO A 219 -18.92 -20.87 -8.71
CA PRO A 219 -19.78 -20.11 -9.64
C PRO A 219 -20.50 -18.91 -9.01
N LEU A 220 -20.05 -18.49 -7.83
CA LEU A 220 -20.54 -17.34 -7.09
C LEU A 220 -19.40 -16.37 -6.76
N ASN A 221 -18.21 -16.63 -7.25
CA ASN A 221 -17.00 -15.90 -6.95
C ASN A 221 -16.09 -15.80 -8.18
N GLN A 222 -16.08 -14.61 -8.78
CA GLN A 222 -15.29 -14.23 -9.97
C GLN A 222 -13.77 -14.50 -9.92
N ASP A 223 -13.24 -14.84 -8.75
CA ASP A 223 -11.83 -15.06 -8.44
C ASP A 223 -11.78 -16.14 -7.34
N THR A 224 -11.79 -17.40 -7.76
CA THR A 224 -11.98 -18.57 -6.89
C THR A 224 -10.83 -18.72 -5.88
N ASN A 225 -9.59 -18.54 -6.33
CA ASN A 225 -8.36 -18.64 -5.53
C ASN A 225 -8.05 -17.34 -4.76
N ARG A 226 -8.64 -16.21 -5.14
CA ARG A 226 -8.52 -14.88 -4.52
C ARG A 226 -7.14 -14.28 -4.64
N ASP A 227 -6.49 -14.54 -5.76
CA ASP A 227 -5.15 -14.04 -6.05
C ASP A 227 -5.19 -12.70 -6.82
N GLY A 228 -6.37 -12.10 -7.00
CA GLY A 228 -6.54 -10.82 -7.67
C GLY A 228 -6.63 -10.93 -9.20
N LEU A 229 -6.60 -12.14 -9.76
CA LEU A 229 -6.89 -12.45 -11.14
C LEU A 229 -8.26 -13.13 -11.19
N ALA A 230 -9.10 -12.71 -12.16
CA ALA A 230 -10.44 -13.28 -12.27
C ALA A 230 -10.37 -14.64 -12.99
N ASP A 231 -11.17 -15.60 -12.54
CA ASP A 231 -11.21 -16.96 -13.10
C ASP A 231 -11.38 -16.93 -14.61
N GLY A 232 -12.31 -16.13 -15.13
CA GLY A 232 -12.50 -15.99 -16.58
C GLY A 232 -11.30 -15.41 -17.33
N HIS A 233 -10.52 -14.50 -16.72
CA HIS A 233 -9.27 -14.03 -17.36
C HIS A 233 -8.28 -15.19 -17.51
N GLU A 234 -8.12 -15.99 -16.47
CA GLU A 234 -7.15 -17.09 -16.44
C GLU A 234 -7.62 -18.30 -17.25
N TRP A 235 -8.93 -18.54 -17.29
CA TRP A 235 -9.54 -19.63 -18.04
C TRP A 235 -9.28 -19.53 -19.54
N TYR A 236 -9.31 -18.32 -20.10
CA TYR A 236 -9.10 -18.09 -21.53
C TYR A 236 -7.63 -17.85 -21.89
N LEU A 237 -6.72 -17.83 -20.91
CA LEU A 237 -5.28 -17.93 -21.17
C LEU A 237 -4.95 -19.35 -21.61
N ASP A 238 -4.78 -19.52 -22.93
CA ASP A 238 -4.33 -20.76 -23.57
C ASP A 238 -3.09 -20.47 -24.41
N ALA A 239 -1.99 -20.10 -23.75
CA ALA A 239 -0.73 -19.75 -24.41
C ALA A 239 -0.15 -20.94 -25.18
N ASN A 240 -0.49 -22.16 -24.76
CA ASN A 240 0.02 -23.40 -25.35
C ASN A 240 -0.88 -23.97 -26.48
N GLY A 241 -2.15 -23.56 -26.54
CA GLY A 241 -3.13 -23.90 -27.57
C GLY A 241 -3.77 -25.29 -27.43
N ASP A 242 -3.78 -25.88 -26.23
CA ASP A 242 -4.34 -27.20 -25.95
C ASP A 242 -5.74 -27.18 -25.34
N ASN A 243 -6.31 -25.98 -25.15
CA ASN A 243 -7.65 -25.75 -24.64
C ASN A 243 -7.83 -26.31 -23.21
N LEU A 244 -6.76 -26.29 -22.42
CA LEU A 244 -6.74 -26.52 -20.98
C LEU A 244 -6.15 -25.28 -20.29
N PRO A 245 -6.47 -25.02 -19.01
CA PRO A 245 -5.80 -23.98 -18.24
C PRO A 245 -4.28 -24.23 -18.23
N ASP A 246 -3.53 -23.15 -18.40
CA ASP A 246 -2.07 -23.18 -18.33
C ASP A 246 -1.58 -23.47 -16.90
N ASP A 247 -0.32 -23.90 -16.81
CA ASP A 247 0.45 -24.19 -15.58
C ASP A 247 1.84 -23.60 -15.85
N THR A 248 1.98 -22.30 -15.57
CA THR A 248 3.04 -21.43 -16.08
C THR A 248 4.40 -21.82 -15.51
N ASP A 249 4.49 -22.13 -14.21
CA ASP A 249 5.72 -22.56 -13.54
C ASP A 249 5.95 -24.09 -13.57
N ALA A 250 4.96 -24.85 -14.01
CA ALA A 250 4.94 -26.31 -14.12
C ALA A 250 5.06 -27.05 -12.77
N ASP A 251 4.55 -26.48 -11.68
CA ASP A 251 4.50 -27.10 -10.36
C ASP A 251 3.39 -28.17 -10.23
N GLY A 252 2.42 -28.14 -11.15
CA GLY A 252 1.28 -29.06 -11.21
C GLY A 252 -0.04 -28.47 -10.72
N THR A 253 -0.04 -27.22 -10.26
CA THR A 253 -1.20 -26.36 -9.99
C THR A 253 -1.44 -25.50 -11.22
N PRO A 254 -2.59 -25.59 -11.90
CA PRO A 254 -2.88 -24.70 -13.02
C PRO A 254 -3.11 -23.27 -12.52
N ASP A 255 -2.81 -22.29 -13.37
CA ASP A 255 -2.71 -20.87 -13.00
C ASP A 255 -3.95 -20.36 -12.24
N ILE A 256 -5.15 -20.69 -12.75
CA ILE A 256 -6.46 -20.36 -12.14
C ILE A 256 -6.70 -20.93 -10.71
N TRP A 257 -5.78 -21.73 -10.19
CA TRP A 257 -5.79 -22.22 -8.80
C TRP A 257 -4.44 -22.05 -8.09
N ASP A 258 -3.45 -21.46 -8.74
CA ASP A 258 -2.17 -21.10 -8.15
C ASP A 258 -2.30 -19.75 -7.41
N LEU A 259 -1.34 -19.38 -6.57
CA LEU A 259 -1.25 -18.06 -5.96
C LEU A 259 0.05 -17.33 -6.37
N ASP A 260 0.91 -18.01 -7.13
CA ASP A 260 2.20 -17.53 -7.64
C ASP A 260 2.45 -18.20 -9.00
N ASN A 261 1.71 -17.76 -10.01
CA ASN A 261 1.63 -18.37 -11.35
C ASN A 261 2.99 -18.65 -12.01
N ASP A 262 4.00 -17.80 -11.80
CA ASP A 262 5.34 -17.98 -12.37
C ASP A 262 6.41 -18.47 -11.38
N GLY A 263 6.00 -18.76 -10.14
CA GLY A 263 6.78 -19.46 -9.13
C GLY A 263 7.99 -18.65 -8.63
N ASP A 264 7.91 -17.33 -8.66
CA ASP A 264 9.03 -16.45 -8.33
C ASP A 264 9.03 -15.93 -6.88
N GLY A 265 7.98 -16.28 -6.13
CA GLY A 265 7.82 -16.00 -4.72
C GLY A 265 7.13 -14.67 -4.42
N VAL A 266 6.66 -13.96 -5.45
CA VAL A 266 5.75 -12.83 -5.33
C VAL A 266 4.33 -13.32 -5.65
N PRO A 267 3.39 -13.26 -4.69
CA PRO A 267 2.02 -13.69 -4.96
C PRO A 267 1.36 -12.84 -6.06
N ASP A 268 0.47 -13.44 -6.85
CA ASP A 268 -0.12 -12.81 -8.04
C ASP A 268 -0.84 -11.49 -7.73
N ASN A 269 -1.51 -11.38 -6.57
CA ASN A 269 -2.18 -10.15 -6.13
C ASN A 269 -1.21 -8.98 -5.86
N LEU A 270 0.08 -9.29 -5.72
CA LEU A 270 1.17 -8.36 -5.48
C LEU A 270 2.17 -8.30 -6.63
N ASP A 271 2.06 -9.16 -7.64
CA ASP A 271 2.99 -9.20 -8.77
C ASP A 271 2.60 -8.20 -9.87
N LEU A 272 3.60 -7.51 -10.42
CA LEU A 272 3.41 -6.68 -11.62
C LEU A 272 3.39 -7.51 -12.92
N SER A 273 3.84 -8.75 -12.88
CA SER A 273 3.98 -9.66 -14.01
C SER A 273 3.72 -11.13 -13.62
N PRO A 274 2.49 -11.47 -13.20
CA PRO A 274 2.11 -12.81 -12.69
C PRO A 274 2.58 -14.02 -13.53
N TYR A 275 2.72 -13.86 -14.84
CA TYR A 275 3.03 -14.95 -15.77
C TYR A 275 4.47 -14.94 -16.31
N ALA A 276 5.37 -14.10 -15.76
CA ALA A 276 6.68 -13.89 -16.39
C ALA A 276 7.79 -13.43 -15.44
N THR A 277 8.56 -14.41 -14.95
CA THR A 277 9.74 -14.15 -14.14
C THR A 277 11.07 -14.26 -14.92
N THR A 278 12.11 -13.62 -14.39
CA THR A 278 13.50 -13.89 -14.77
C THR A 278 14.19 -14.90 -13.85
N GLN A 279 13.52 -15.37 -12.81
CA GLN A 279 14.01 -16.47 -12.00
C GLN A 279 14.22 -17.73 -12.85
N GLY A 280 15.22 -18.53 -12.50
CA GLY A 280 15.71 -19.63 -13.34
C GLY A 280 16.68 -19.22 -14.46
N SER A 281 16.82 -17.92 -14.77
CA SER A 281 17.90 -17.38 -15.60
C SER A 281 19.09 -16.91 -14.76
N ALA A 282 20.15 -16.37 -15.42
CA ALA A 282 21.26 -15.77 -14.69
C ALA A 282 20.81 -14.45 -14.02
N ALA A 283 21.08 -14.30 -12.73
CA ALA A 283 20.78 -13.08 -11.99
C ALA A 283 21.53 -11.87 -12.58
N PHE A 284 20.91 -10.70 -12.47
CA PHE A 284 21.55 -9.43 -12.83
C PHE A 284 22.58 -9.05 -11.76
N THR A 285 23.75 -8.60 -12.20
CA THR A 285 24.88 -8.26 -11.31
C THR A 285 25.55 -6.97 -11.79
N ASP A 286 26.49 -6.42 -11.02
CA ASP A 286 27.32 -5.29 -11.47
C ASP A 286 28.05 -5.58 -12.81
N ALA A 287 28.52 -6.83 -13.00
CA ALA A 287 29.23 -7.21 -14.21
C ALA A 287 28.31 -7.47 -15.42
N ASP A 288 27.03 -7.76 -15.16
CA ASP A 288 26.00 -8.04 -16.17
C ASP A 288 24.66 -7.45 -15.70
N PRO A 289 24.49 -6.11 -15.78
CA PRO A 289 23.33 -5.43 -15.25
C PRO A 289 22.10 -5.61 -16.16
N PHE A 290 20.91 -5.44 -15.60
CA PHE A 290 19.69 -5.39 -16.41
C PHE A 290 19.78 -4.21 -17.40
N ALA A 291 19.56 -4.47 -18.68
CA ALA A 291 19.72 -3.49 -19.74
C ALA A 291 18.36 -3.02 -20.24
N LEU A 292 17.85 -1.90 -19.70
CA LEU A 292 16.54 -1.35 -20.03
C LEU A 292 16.56 -0.59 -21.36
N ALA A 293 15.76 -1.06 -22.31
CA ALA A 293 15.43 -0.35 -23.54
C ALA A 293 13.92 -0.39 -23.78
N VAL A 294 13.31 0.77 -24.00
CA VAL A 294 11.88 0.88 -24.33
C VAL A 294 11.76 1.57 -25.69
N ASP A 295 11.15 0.88 -26.64
CA ASP A 295 10.93 1.39 -27.99
C ASP A 295 9.47 1.88 -28.16
N ASP A 296 9.18 2.48 -29.32
CA ASP A 296 7.82 2.89 -29.75
C ASP A 296 7.08 3.92 -28.85
N LEU A 297 7.83 4.74 -28.10
CA LEU A 297 7.30 5.85 -27.29
C LEU A 297 7.09 7.15 -28.10
N GLU A 298 6.07 7.93 -27.76
CA GLU A 298 5.82 9.26 -28.32
C GLU A 298 6.77 10.31 -27.70
N ALA A 299 7.59 10.92 -28.55
CA ALA A 299 8.56 11.93 -28.13
C ALA A 299 7.93 13.08 -27.32
N GLY A 300 8.48 13.32 -26.14
CA GLY A 300 8.08 14.36 -25.22
C GLY A 300 7.02 13.94 -24.21
N ARG A 301 6.49 12.72 -24.26
CA ARG A 301 5.57 12.19 -23.24
C ARG A 301 6.29 11.78 -21.97
N LEU A 302 5.52 11.76 -20.88
CA LEU A 302 5.97 11.21 -19.61
C LEU A 302 5.77 9.69 -19.67
N VAL A 303 6.80 8.96 -19.29
CA VAL A 303 6.78 7.50 -19.22
C VAL A 303 7.10 7.10 -17.79
N LYS A 304 6.23 6.33 -17.18
CA LYS A 304 6.41 5.71 -15.87
C LYS A 304 6.92 4.29 -16.09
N VAL A 305 8.02 3.94 -15.45
CA VAL A 305 8.56 2.57 -15.42
C VAL A 305 8.57 2.10 -13.98
N GLU A 306 7.86 1.03 -13.71
CA GLU A 306 7.70 0.39 -12.42
C GLU A 306 8.49 -0.91 -12.44
N PHE A 307 9.42 -1.04 -11.50
CA PHE A 307 10.26 -2.22 -11.34
C PHE A 307 9.83 -2.95 -10.08
N GLN A 308 9.65 -4.26 -10.21
CA GLN A 308 9.57 -5.17 -9.09
C GLN A 308 10.68 -6.21 -9.21
N LEU A 309 11.37 -6.45 -8.12
CA LEU A 309 12.54 -7.31 -8.12
C LEU A 309 12.76 -8.00 -6.78
N SER A 310 13.41 -9.15 -6.83
CA SER A 310 13.81 -9.91 -5.66
C SER A 310 15.34 -10.10 -5.63
N PRO A 311 16.02 -9.83 -4.50
CA PRO A 311 17.43 -10.17 -4.34
C PRO A 311 17.67 -11.68 -4.42
N THR A 312 18.85 -12.07 -4.90
CA THR A 312 19.26 -13.49 -4.92
C THR A 312 19.37 -14.12 -3.53
N ASP A 313 19.59 -13.30 -2.50
CA ASP A 313 19.51 -13.69 -1.10
C ASP A 313 18.26 -13.06 -0.47
N ALA A 314 17.23 -13.88 -0.23
CA ALA A 314 15.96 -13.42 0.33
C ALA A 314 16.09 -12.76 1.71
N ASP A 315 17.16 -13.06 2.47
CA ASP A 315 17.42 -12.40 3.76
C ASP A 315 17.67 -10.89 3.59
N HIS A 316 18.08 -10.44 2.39
CA HIS A 316 18.33 -9.02 2.12
C HIS A 316 17.05 -8.17 2.16
N LEU A 317 15.87 -8.75 1.89
CA LEU A 317 14.60 -8.05 2.02
C LEU A 317 14.38 -7.58 3.47
N TRP A 318 14.86 -8.35 4.45
CA TRP A 318 14.77 -8.04 5.88
C TRP A 318 15.75 -6.96 6.36
N TYR A 319 16.76 -6.59 5.56
CA TYR A 319 17.71 -5.52 5.92
C TYR A 319 17.17 -4.11 5.65
N THR A 320 16.10 -4.03 4.88
CA THR A 320 15.44 -2.77 4.53
C THR A 320 14.98 -2.04 5.77
N GLN A 321 15.43 -0.79 5.92
CA GLN A 321 15.12 0.07 7.08
C GLN A 321 15.62 -0.44 8.44
N ASN A 322 16.44 -1.49 8.48
CA ASN A 322 17.15 -1.81 9.71
C ASN A 322 18.13 -0.71 10.05
N VAL A 323 18.06 -0.29 11.31
CA VAL A 323 18.98 0.70 11.88
C VAL A 323 19.99 -0.06 12.74
N LEU A 324 21.26 0.15 12.40
CA LEU A 324 22.43 -0.42 13.04
C LEU A 324 23.12 0.66 13.87
N ASP A 325 23.82 0.21 14.91
CA ASP A 325 24.52 1.06 15.86
C ASP A 325 26.02 1.06 15.55
N TRP A 326 26.56 2.20 15.11
CA TRP A 326 28.00 2.41 15.06
C TRP A 326 28.54 2.57 16.49
N PRO A 327 29.77 2.15 16.79
CA PRO A 327 30.29 2.29 18.14
C PRO A 327 30.42 3.75 18.60
N ASP A 328 29.81 4.06 19.76
CA ASP A 328 29.97 5.35 20.43
C ASP A 328 31.45 5.70 20.71
N ASP A 329 31.73 7.01 20.75
CA ASP A 329 33.04 7.59 21.08
C ASP A 329 34.14 7.19 20.07
N ASP A 330 33.75 6.81 18.85
CA ASP A 330 34.67 6.63 17.74
C ASP A 330 35.07 7.98 17.14
N ARG A 331 36.24 8.46 17.57
CA ARG A 331 36.82 9.74 17.15
C ARG A 331 37.98 9.58 16.16
N GLN A 332 38.09 8.41 15.53
CA GLN A 332 39.19 8.07 14.65
C GLN A 332 38.69 7.70 13.24
N GLY A 333 39.38 8.22 12.22
CA GLY A 333 39.00 7.95 10.84
C GLY A 333 37.97 8.94 10.29
N PRO A 334 37.46 8.67 9.07
CA PRO A 334 36.55 9.56 8.37
C PRO A 334 35.09 9.44 8.82
N ILE A 335 34.70 8.29 9.37
CA ILE A 335 33.38 8.05 9.97
C ILE A 335 33.59 8.18 11.48
N GLN A 336 32.85 9.08 12.12
CA GLN A 336 32.99 9.37 13.54
C GLN A 336 31.61 9.54 14.16
N ASP A 337 31.49 9.03 15.36
CA ASP A 337 30.36 9.24 16.25
C ASP A 337 30.91 9.59 17.64
N ALA A 338 30.82 10.85 18.02
CA ALA A 338 31.38 11.39 19.25
C ALA A 338 30.34 11.60 20.35
N ASP A 339 29.06 11.63 20.00
CA ASP A 339 27.96 11.94 20.89
C ASP A 339 26.98 10.79 21.12
N GLY A 340 27.05 9.73 20.30
CA GLY A 340 26.25 8.51 20.43
C GLY A 340 24.78 8.74 20.15
N LEU A 341 24.44 9.77 19.35
CA LEU A 341 23.04 10.07 19.06
C LEU A 341 22.50 9.19 17.94
N THR A 342 21.34 8.60 18.20
CA THR A 342 20.62 7.79 17.21
C THR A 342 19.80 8.66 16.26
N PHE A 343 19.29 8.07 15.16
CA PHE A 343 18.35 8.77 14.27
C PHE A 343 17.13 9.34 15.02
N PHE A 344 16.62 8.62 16.02
CA PHE A 344 15.50 9.09 16.84
C PHE A 344 15.87 10.24 17.78
N ASP A 345 17.10 10.28 18.30
CA ASP A 345 17.55 11.38 19.15
C ASP A 345 17.70 12.69 18.36
N VAL A 346 18.13 12.58 17.10
CA VAL A 346 18.25 13.71 16.17
C VAL A 346 16.88 14.21 15.70
N ASP A 347 15.97 13.29 15.36
CA ASP A 347 14.59 13.61 15.00
C ASP A 347 13.56 12.79 15.79
N PRO A 348 13.14 13.28 16.97
CA PRO A 348 12.14 12.63 17.81
C PRO A 348 10.73 12.64 17.23
N SER A 349 10.51 13.23 16.05
CA SER A 349 9.22 13.17 15.35
C SER A 349 9.02 11.87 14.56
N THR A 350 10.09 11.10 14.36
CA THR A 350 10.06 9.77 13.74
C THR A 350 9.69 8.68 14.74
N ASP A 351 9.40 7.47 14.26
CA ASP A 351 9.13 6.34 15.13
C ASP A 351 10.42 5.87 15.84
N ALA A 352 10.31 5.61 17.14
CA ALA A 352 11.45 5.14 17.94
C ALA A 352 11.98 3.77 17.49
N SER A 353 11.17 2.92 16.88
CA SER A 353 11.65 1.70 16.23
C SER A 353 11.42 1.84 14.73
N PRO A 354 12.44 1.64 13.89
CA PRO A 354 13.81 1.21 14.23
C PRO A 354 14.78 2.36 14.60
N ASN A 355 14.38 3.63 14.52
CA ASN A 355 15.32 4.77 14.54
C ASN A 355 16.09 5.00 15.86
N ALA A 356 15.64 4.44 16.99
CA ALA A 356 16.37 4.49 18.27
C ALA A 356 17.38 3.34 18.42
N ASN A 357 17.51 2.45 17.43
CA ASN A 357 18.47 1.35 17.48
C ASN A 357 19.89 1.78 17.15
N GLY A 358 20.10 2.96 16.57
CA GLY A 358 21.41 3.42 16.15
C GLY A 358 21.38 4.58 15.17
N ASP A 359 22.50 4.75 14.50
CA ASP A 359 22.89 5.92 13.71
C ASP A 359 23.29 5.55 12.28
N MET A 360 23.23 4.26 11.92
CA MET A 360 23.43 3.76 10.56
C MET A 360 22.20 3.04 10.03
N ARG A 361 21.94 3.14 8.73
CA ARG A 361 20.88 2.37 8.07
C ARG A 361 21.23 2.03 6.63
N MET A 362 20.70 0.90 6.18
CA MET A 362 20.84 0.45 4.81
C MET A 362 19.58 0.83 4.02
N VAL A 363 19.77 1.48 2.88
CA VAL A 363 18.68 1.93 2.01
C VAL A 363 18.85 1.30 0.62
N PRO A 364 17.94 0.40 0.21
CA PRO A 364 17.98 -0.19 -1.12
C PRO A 364 17.54 0.85 -2.15
N MET A 365 18.28 0.94 -3.24
CA MET A 365 18.02 1.84 -4.36
C MET A 365 18.29 1.12 -5.67
N LEU A 366 17.55 1.45 -6.72
CA LEU A 366 17.98 1.18 -8.08
C LEU A 366 18.88 2.32 -8.57
N GLU A 367 20.06 1.96 -9.04
CA GLU A 367 20.95 2.87 -9.75
C GLU A 367 20.80 2.64 -11.27
N ILE A 368 20.45 3.70 -11.99
CA ILE A 368 20.18 3.67 -13.43
C ILE A 368 21.13 4.65 -14.14
N GLU A 369 21.95 4.15 -15.07
CA GLU A 369 22.78 5.01 -15.91
C GLU A 369 22.05 5.39 -17.21
N ILE A 370 21.75 6.67 -17.32
CA ILE A 370 20.96 7.25 -18.42
C ILE A 370 21.89 8.04 -19.34
N PRO A 371 21.90 7.77 -20.65
CA PRO A 371 22.58 8.63 -21.61
C PRO A 371 22.04 10.07 -21.52
N ALA A 372 22.93 11.04 -21.31
CA ALA A 372 22.58 12.46 -21.26
C ALA A 372 22.07 12.98 -22.62
N ALA A 373 22.40 12.28 -23.70
CA ALA A 373 21.86 12.55 -25.04
C ALA A 373 20.51 11.85 -25.21
N GLY A 374 19.42 12.61 -25.38
CA GLY A 374 18.10 12.06 -25.67
C GLY A 374 16.96 12.61 -24.82
N ASN A 375 17.25 13.39 -23.76
CA ASN A 375 16.27 13.93 -22.81
C ASN A 375 15.41 12.87 -22.10
N ASN A 376 15.89 11.63 -21.97
CA ASN A 376 15.12 10.56 -21.33
C ASN A 376 14.91 10.78 -19.82
N VAL A 377 15.56 11.75 -19.20
CA VAL A 377 15.35 12.09 -17.78
C VAL A 377 14.15 13.04 -17.65
N ALA A 378 13.18 12.68 -16.82
CA ALA A 378 12.05 13.56 -16.51
C ALA A 378 12.50 14.83 -15.75
N GLU A 379 11.61 15.81 -15.65
CA GLU A 379 11.90 17.05 -14.94
C GLU A 379 12.17 16.81 -13.45
N GLN A 380 13.11 17.60 -12.90
CA GLN A 380 13.57 17.47 -11.53
C GLN A 380 12.42 17.59 -10.51
N ASP A 381 11.41 18.41 -10.79
CA ASP A 381 10.26 18.60 -9.90
C ASP A 381 9.40 17.33 -9.79
N ILE A 382 9.19 16.59 -10.89
CA ILE A 382 8.56 15.27 -10.87
C ILE A 382 9.42 14.31 -10.07
N LEU A 383 10.71 14.18 -10.41
CA LEU A 383 11.60 13.22 -9.77
C LEU A 383 11.73 13.43 -8.24
N THR A 384 11.80 14.69 -7.79
CA THR A 384 11.89 15.01 -6.36
C THR A 384 10.64 14.65 -5.56
N GLN A 385 9.46 14.58 -6.19
CA GLN A 385 8.23 14.15 -5.50
C GLN A 385 8.25 12.67 -5.14
N PHE A 386 8.99 11.87 -5.91
CA PHE A 386 9.18 10.43 -5.70
C PHE A 386 10.52 10.11 -5.04
N ASN A 387 11.19 11.12 -4.46
CA ASN A 387 12.50 10.99 -3.81
C ASN A 387 13.61 10.43 -4.74
N ILE A 388 13.42 10.54 -6.06
CA ILE A 388 14.41 10.13 -7.04
C ILE A 388 15.48 11.21 -7.13
N SER A 389 16.73 10.80 -6.95
CA SER A 389 17.87 11.72 -7.04
C SER A 389 18.65 11.47 -8.32
N VAL A 390 19.02 12.56 -9.00
CA VAL A 390 19.73 12.49 -10.27
C VAL A 390 21.06 13.24 -10.14
N LYS A 391 22.15 12.57 -10.48
CA LYS A 391 23.50 13.15 -10.46
C LYS A 391 24.12 13.06 -11.85
N GLN A 392 24.78 14.14 -12.25
CA GLN A 392 25.57 14.12 -13.47
C GLN A 392 26.91 13.45 -13.17
N THR A 393 27.12 12.27 -13.75
CA THR A 393 28.34 11.47 -13.55
C THR A 393 29.44 11.91 -14.52
N ASP A 394 29.07 12.19 -15.77
CA ASP A 394 29.95 12.73 -16.81
C ASP A 394 29.18 13.64 -17.79
N ASP A 395 29.88 14.27 -18.74
CA ASP A 395 29.26 15.08 -19.81
C ASP A 395 28.22 14.32 -20.66
N LYS A 396 28.20 12.99 -20.59
CA LYS A 396 27.40 12.10 -21.43
C LYS A 396 26.48 11.15 -20.69
N THR A 397 26.58 11.07 -19.36
CA THR A 397 25.84 10.10 -18.56
C THR A 397 25.34 10.76 -17.29
N VAL A 398 24.08 10.47 -17.00
CA VAL A 398 23.36 10.91 -15.83
C VAL A 398 22.99 9.65 -15.05
N THR A 399 23.30 9.60 -13.76
CA THR A 399 22.94 8.48 -12.88
C THR A 399 21.75 8.87 -12.04
N ALA A 400 20.68 8.08 -12.11
CA ALA A 400 19.49 8.21 -11.27
C ALA A 400 19.53 7.17 -10.14
N TYR A 401 19.18 7.58 -8.93
CA TYR A 401 18.95 6.71 -7.77
C TYR A 401 17.46 6.74 -7.45
N VAL A 402 16.82 5.59 -7.61
CA VAL A 402 15.40 5.36 -7.37
C VAL A 402 15.25 4.60 -6.06
N PRO A 403 14.57 5.13 -5.04
CA PRO A 403 14.38 4.43 -3.78
C PRO A 403 13.48 3.21 -3.95
N MET A 404 13.87 2.09 -3.33
CA MET A 404 13.07 0.88 -3.33
C MET A 404 12.19 0.79 -2.07
N GLN A 405 10.94 0.43 -2.27
CA GLN A 405 9.97 0.13 -1.25
C GLN A 405 9.86 -1.38 -1.06
N LEU A 406 9.63 -1.81 0.17
CA LEU A 406 9.44 -3.23 0.49
C LEU A 406 8.00 -3.62 0.16
N VAL A 407 7.83 -4.70 -0.61
CA VAL A 407 6.54 -5.35 -0.84
C VAL A 407 6.37 -6.44 0.20
N THR A 408 5.27 -6.38 0.94
CA THR A 408 4.97 -7.30 2.04
C THR A 408 3.63 -7.95 1.82
N ASP A 409 3.59 -9.27 1.89
CA ASP A 409 2.35 -10.04 1.92
C ASP A 409 1.72 -9.93 3.32
N SER A 410 0.51 -9.37 3.37
CA SER A 410 -0.25 -9.14 4.60
C SER A 410 -0.78 -10.42 5.26
N VAL A 411 -0.87 -11.52 4.52
CA VAL A 411 -1.38 -12.80 5.03
C VAL A 411 -0.26 -13.66 5.59
N GLY A 412 0.90 -13.63 4.95
CA GLY A 412 2.11 -14.33 5.40
C GLY A 412 3.00 -13.57 6.39
N ASP A 413 2.84 -12.24 6.53
CA ASP A 413 3.84 -11.34 7.16
C ASP A 413 5.25 -11.57 6.58
N LYS A 414 5.29 -11.80 5.27
CA LYS A 414 6.50 -12.11 4.50
C LYS A 414 6.88 -10.93 3.62
N ASN A 415 8.17 -10.62 3.61
CA ASN A 415 8.73 -9.71 2.62
C ASN A 415 8.97 -10.52 1.34
N VAL A 416 8.38 -10.07 0.22
CA VAL A 416 8.39 -10.85 -1.04
C VAL A 416 9.25 -10.20 -2.11
N ALA A 417 9.24 -8.86 -2.22
CA ALA A 417 10.00 -8.15 -3.25
C ALA A 417 10.34 -6.71 -2.86
N PHE A 418 11.10 -6.06 -3.73
CA PHE A 418 11.28 -4.62 -3.79
C PHE A 418 10.49 -4.02 -4.95
N TYR A 419 9.86 -2.88 -4.72
CA TYR A 419 9.17 -2.09 -5.73
C TYR A 419 9.76 -0.68 -5.87
N GLY A 420 9.95 -0.20 -7.09
CA GLY A 420 10.47 1.15 -7.34
C GLY A 420 9.93 1.74 -8.64
N THR A 421 9.73 3.06 -8.65
CA THR A 421 9.18 3.78 -9.81
C THR A 421 10.17 4.80 -10.35
N MET A 422 10.41 4.79 -11.66
CA MET A 422 11.20 5.79 -12.37
C MET A 422 10.36 6.51 -13.41
N PHE A 423 10.56 7.82 -13.52
CA PHE A 423 9.91 8.63 -14.55
C PHE A 423 10.91 9.08 -15.60
N TYR A 424 10.54 8.85 -16.86
CA TYR A 424 11.27 9.25 -18.04
C TYR A 424 10.49 10.30 -18.82
N ARG A 425 11.21 11.13 -19.57
CA ARG A 425 10.62 11.95 -20.62
C ARG A 425 11.03 11.38 -21.95
N ALA A 426 10.13 10.70 -22.64
CA ALA A 426 10.46 9.96 -23.86
C ALA A 426 11.18 10.86 -24.87
N GLY A 427 12.40 10.49 -25.23
CA GLY A 427 13.10 11.07 -26.37
C GLY A 427 12.47 10.60 -27.69
N ALA A 428 12.89 11.19 -28.81
CA ALA A 428 12.55 10.64 -30.14
C ALA A 428 13.18 9.25 -30.40
N THR A 429 14.14 8.86 -29.58
CA THR A 429 14.77 7.54 -29.54
C THR A 429 15.22 7.26 -28.11
N TRP A 430 15.07 6.03 -27.61
CA TRP A 430 15.55 5.64 -26.27
C TRP A 430 17.08 5.70 -26.12
N GLY A 431 17.81 5.52 -27.23
CA GLY A 431 19.27 5.59 -27.23
C GLY A 431 19.91 4.23 -26.97
N GLN A 432 20.94 4.19 -26.11
CA GLN A 432 21.55 2.93 -25.68
C GLN A 432 20.74 2.34 -24.52
N ALA A 433 20.70 1.01 -24.41
CA ALA A 433 20.10 0.35 -23.26
C ALA A 433 20.77 0.82 -21.97
N GLN A 434 19.95 1.14 -20.97
CA GLN A 434 20.36 1.73 -19.71
C GLN A 434 20.66 0.61 -18.72
N PRO A 435 21.88 0.50 -18.18
CA PRO A 435 22.15 -0.47 -17.14
C PRO A 435 21.44 -0.06 -15.84
N VAL A 436 20.75 -1.02 -15.24
CA VAL A 436 20.02 -0.91 -13.98
C VAL A 436 20.65 -1.87 -12.97
N ARG A 437 21.02 -1.36 -11.80
CA ARG A 437 21.64 -2.12 -10.71
C ARG A 437 20.88 -1.93 -9.41
N LEU A 438 20.71 -3.01 -8.65
CA LEU A 438 20.30 -2.91 -7.25
C LEU A 438 21.52 -2.55 -6.40
N VAL A 439 21.43 -1.44 -5.67
CA VAL A 439 22.50 -0.97 -4.80
C VAL A 439 21.99 -0.67 -3.40
N TRP A 440 22.81 -0.97 -2.40
CA TRP A 440 22.56 -0.65 -1.00
C TRP A 440 23.40 0.55 -0.59
N LEU A 441 22.73 1.65 -0.25
CA LEU A 441 23.38 2.84 0.31
C LEU A 441 23.45 2.68 1.82
N VAL A 442 24.66 2.75 2.38
CA VAL A 442 24.84 2.85 3.83
C VAL A 442 24.83 4.33 4.20
N GLN A 443 23.76 4.74 4.87
CA GLN A 443 23.62 6.07 5.44
C GLN A 443 24.03 6.03 6.91
N ALA A 444 24.82 6.99 7.35
CA ALA A 444 25.23 7.15 8.75
C ALA A 444 25.07 8.60 9.19
N LEU A 445 24.78 8.82 10.47
CA LEU A 445 25.00 10.10 11.12
C LEU A 445 26.49 10.24 11.38
N VAL A 446 27.12 11.24 10.75
CA VAL A 446 28.57 11.44 10.85
C VAL A 446 28.85 12.78 11.49
N ASP A 447 29.75 12.74 12.48
CA ASP A 447 30.29 13.95 13.09
C ASP A 447 31.46 14.49 12.28
N GLN A 448 31.27 15.66 11.66
CA GLN A 448 32.27 16.27 10.81
C GLN A 448 33.38 16.92 11.63
N CYS A 449 34.55 16.30 11.61
CA CYS A 449 35.74 16.78 12.31
C CYS A 449 36.43 17.94 11.57
N ASP A 450 36.71 19.06 12.26
CA ASP A 450 37.41 20.21 11.69
C ASP A 450 38.86 20.37 12.19
N SER A 451 39.21 19.72 13.30
CA SER A 451 40.59 19.68 13.82
C SER A 451 40.97 18.35 14.46
N TYR A 452 42.24 17.96 14.27
CA TYR A 452 42.81 16.72 14.78
C TYR A 452 44.02 16.97 15.68
N SER A 453 44.10 16.22 16.78
CA SER A 453 45.28 16.13 17.64
C SER A 453 45.63 14.66 17.89
N ASN A 454 46.86 14.26 17.56
CA ASN A 454 47.32 12.87 17.63
C ASN A 454 46.40 11.88 16.89
N ASN A 455 45.85 12.29 15.74
CA ASN A 455 44.96 11.48 14.91
C ASN A 455 43.60 11.15 15.57
N ILE A 456 43.23 11.91 16.61
CA ILE A 456 41.93 11.90 17.27
C ILE A 456 41.29 13.26 17.00
N CYS A 457 40.00 13.26 16.68
CA CYS A 457 39.27 14.51 16.51
C CYS A 457 39.18 15.30 17.82
N ASP A 458 39.52 16.59 17.79
CA ASP A 458 39.45 17.50 18.93
C ASP A 458 38.58 18.75 18.69
N GLY A 459 38.01 18.88 17.49
CA GLY A 459 37.06 19.92 17.10
C GLY A 459 36.13 19.43 16.00
N TYR A 460 34.85 19.79 16.09
CA TYR A 460 33.80 19.39 15.15
C TYR A 460 33.12 20.62 14.54
N SER A 461 32.95 20.60 13.22
CA SER A 461 32.23 21.65 12.47
C SER A 461 30.72 21.42 12.41
N ALA A 462 30.30 20.16 12.43
CA ALA A 462 28.91 19.73 12.45
C ALA A 462 28.82 18.38 13.18
N TYR A 463 27.64 18.09 13.71
CA TYR A 463 27.31 16.84 14.38
C TYR A 463 26.11 16.21 13.70
N ASN A 464 26.09 14.88 13.60
CA ASN A 464 24.95 14.11 13.10
C ASN A 464 24.48 14.49 11.70
N ASP A 465 25.41 14.74 10.78
CA ASP A 465 25.06 14.97 9.37
C ASP A 465 24.84 13.62 8.68
N VAL A 466 23.72 13.47 7.97
CA VAL A 466 23.43 12.24 7.21
C VAL A 466 24.37 12.16 6.00
N GLU A 467 25.29 11.20 6.02
CA GLU A 467 26.22 10.94 4.92
C GLU A 467 26.06 9.52 4.37
N ILE A 468 26.28 9.35 3.06
CA ILE A 468 26.38 8.04 2.42
C ILE A 468 27.86 7.63 2.49
N ILE A 469 28.16 6.61 3.28
CA ILE A 469 29.54 6.20 3.58
C ILE A 469 30.04 5.07 2.67
N GLN A 470 29.12 4.24 2.15
CA GLN A 470 29.41 3.15 1.21
C GLN A 470 28.19 2.86 0.32
N ILE A 471 28.46 2.30 -0.86
CA ILE A 471 27.48 1.76 -1.78
C ILE A 471 27.91 0.33 -2.14
N TYR A 472 27.01 -0.62 -2.03
CA TYR A 472 27.24 -2.03 -2.36
C TYR A 472 26.29 -2.48 -3.45
N ASP A 473 26.78 -3.16 -4.48
CA ASP A 473 25.93 -3.82 -5.47
C ASP A 473 25.35 -5.11 -4.91
N ASP A 474 24.13 -5.43 -5.33
CA ASP A 474 23.44 -6.67 -5.01
C ASP A 474 23.04 -7.41 -6.29
N ALA A 475 23.00 -8.73 -6.22
CA ALA A 475 22.54 -9.56 -7.33
C ALA A 475 21.05 -9.83 -7.18
N TRP A 476 20.29 -9.72 -8.26
CA TRP A 476 18.82 -9.72 -8.22
C TRP A 476 18.17 -10.35 -9.46
N TYR A 477 16.91 -10.73 -9.32
CA TYR A 477 16.01 -11.15 -10.39
C TYR A 477 14.90 -10.12 -10.54
N LEU A 478 14.54 -9.82 -11.79
CA LEU A 478 13.35 -9.04 -12.11
C LEU A 478 12.15 -9.98 -11.96
N THR A 479 11.20 -9.60 -11.10
CA THR A 479 9.95 -10.32 -10.88
C THR A 479 8.85 -9.68 -11.73
N GLY A 480 8.81 -8.34 -11.77
CA GLY A 480 7.87 -7.64 -12.63
C GLY A 480 8.37 -6.31 -13.20
N LEU A 481 7.84 -5.95 -14.37
CA LEU A 481 8.15 -4.68 -15.04
C LEU A 481 6.92 -4.13 -15.74
N HIS A 482 6.48 -2.95 -15.33
CA HIS A 482 5.37 -2.26 -15.97
C HIS A 482 5.82 -0.92 -16.53
N VAL A 483 5.47 -0.66 -17.80
CA VAL A 483 5.81 0.58 -18.51
C VAL A 483 4.53 1.26 -18.98
N THR A 484 4.27 2.46 -18.47
CA THR A 484 3.09 3.26 -18.83
C THR A 484 3.54 4.53 -19.54
N GLU A 485 2.99 4.81 -20.72
CA GLU A 485 3.10 6.11 -21.38
C GLU A 485 1.79 6.89 -21.23
N GLU A 486 1.87 8.07 -20.64
CA GLU A 486 0.69 8.91 -20.39
C GLU A 486 0.28 9.69 -21.64
N HIS A 487 -0.75 9.18 -22.31
CA HIS A 487 -1.49 9.90 -23.35
C HIS A 487 -2.61 10.69 -22.67
N SER A 488 -2.68 11.99 -22.92
CA SER A 488 -3.63 12.91 -22.27
C SER A 488 -5.05 12.33 -22.20
N ALA A 489 -5.60 12.17 -20.99
CA ALA A 489 -6.94 11.61 -20.81
C ALA A 489 -8.04 12.63 -21.15
N ALA A 490 -9.10 12.15 -21.80
CA ALA A 490 -10.38 12.84 -21.89
C ALA A 490 -11.30 12.28 -20.80
N MET A 491 -11.76 13.14 -19.88
CA MET A 491 -12.65 12.75 -18.79
C MET A 491 -14.05 13.28 -19.06
N ASP A 492 -15.04 12.39 -19.09
CA ASP A 492 -16.46 12.73 -19.06
C ASP A 492 -17.04 12.33 -17.70
N ILE A 493 -17.78 13.25 -17.07
CA ILE A 493 -18.43 13.01 -15.77
C ILE A 493 -19.90 12.76 -16.01
N ILE A 494 -20.35 11.55 -15.67
CA ILE A 494 -21.76 11.18 -15.69
C ILE A 494 -22.28 11.21 -14.25
N TYR A 495 -23.40 11.89 -14.03
CA TYR A 495 -24.06 11.95 -12.73
C TYR A 495 -25.58 11.85 -12.92
N GLU A 496 -26.26 11.25 -11.96
CA GLU A 496 -27.73 11.18 -11.96
C GLU A 496 -28.33 12.53 -11.54
N ASP A 497 -29.34 13.03 -12.27
CA ASP A 497 -30.12 14.20 -11.86
C ASP A 497 -31.22 13.81 -10.86
N PRO A 498 -31.09 14.15 -9.56
CA PRO A 498 -32.04 13.73 -8.54
C PRO A 498 -33.46 14.31 -8.72
N ALA A 499 -33.61 15.40 -9.48
CA ALA A 499 -34.92 15.97 -9.79
C ALA A 499 -35.68 15.19 -10.87
N ALA A 500 -34.97 14.45 -11.73
CA ALA A 500 -35.55 13.57 -12.72
C ALA A 500 -36.00 12.23 -12.09
N THR A 501 -35.23 11.73 -11.11
CA THR A 501 -35.52 10.49 -10.36
C THR A 501 -36.87 10.56 -9.66
N THR A 502 -37.21 11.71 -9.05
CA THR A 502 -38.51 11.89 -8.36
C THR A 502 -39.73 11.83 -9.29
N ALA A 503 -39.55 12.09 -10.60
CA ALA A 503 -40.62 12.01 -11.59
C ALA A 503 -40.85 10.60 -12.14
N LEU A 504 -39.79 9.77 -12.21
CA LEU A 504 -39.85 8.36 -12.62
C LEU A 504 -40.34 7.43 -11.50
N GLN A 505 -40.11 7.81 -10.24
CA GLN A 505 -40.48 7.05 -9.04
C GLN A 505 -41.96 7.12 -8.68
N ALA A 506 -42.75 7.99 -9.33
CA ALA A 506 -44.17 8.19 -9.03
C ALA A 506 -45.10 7.04 -9.45
N GLY A 507 -44.55 5.91 -9.93
CA GLY A 507 -45.33 4.78 -10.48
C GLY A 507 -44.89 3.36 -10.07
N TYR A 508 -43.86 3.21 -9.21
CA TYR A 508 -43.32 1.90 -8.82
C TYR A 508 -43.21 1.81 -7.29
N ASP A 509 -43.72 0.72 -6.71
CA ASP A 509 -43.85 0.52 -5.25
C ASP A 509 -42.57 -0.04 -4.59
N GLU A 510 -41.53 -0.40 -5.36
CA GLU A 510 -40.26 -0.94 -4.84
C GLU A 510 -39.06 -0.10 -5.30
N PRO A 511 -38.03 0.11 -4.46
CA PRO A 511 -36.85 0.91 -4.78
C PRO A 511 -35.87 0.14 -5.67
N PHE A 512 -36.22 -0.07 -6.95
CA PHE A 512 -35.36 -0.69 -7.97
C PHE A 512 -34.28 0.24 -8.55
N TYR A 513 -33.90 1.31 -7.83
CA TYR A 513 -32.96 2.32 -8.33
C TYR A 513 -31.65 2.30 -7.55
N MET A 514 -30.85 1.26 -7.80
CA MET A 514 -29.40 1.40 -7.98
C MET A 514 -28.95 0.88 -9.37
N ASP A 515 -29.82 0.19 -10.12
CA ASP A 515 -29.43 -0.71 -11.20
C ASP A 515 -28.97 -0.05 -12.52
N THR A 516 -29.40 1.18 -12.82
CA THR A 516 -29.04 1.81 -14.12
C THR A 516 -27.76 2.60 -14.08
N LEU A 517 -27.44 3.26 -12.96
CA LEU A 517 -26.13 3.88 -12.77
C LEU A 517 -25.09 2.84 -12.39
N TYR A 518 -25.44 1.83 -11.57
CA TYR A 518 -24.56 0.67 -11.37
C TYR A 518 -24.41 -0.15 -12.64
N GLY A 519 -25.47 -0.41 -13.40
CA GLY A 519 -25.36 -1.11 -14.69
C GLY A 519 -24.59 -0.31 -15.74
N LEU A 520 -24.66 1.02 -15.73
CA LEU A 520 -23.79 1.87 -16.55
C LEU A 520 -22.35 1.85 -16.05
N LEU A 521 -22.14 1.94 -14.74
CA LEU A 521 -20.82 1.89 -14.13
C LEU A 521 -20.16 0.55 -14.43
N TYR A 522 -20.84 -0.56 -14.16
CA TYR A 522 -20.46 -1.93 -14.45
C TYR A 522 -20.25 -2.16 -15.94
N GLY A 523 -21.17 -1.68 -16.79
CA GLY A 523 -21.00 -1.74 -18.24
C GLY A 523 -19.78 -0.94 -18.73
N LEU A 524 -19.48 0.21 -18.13
CA LEU A 524 -18.27 0.98 -18.42
C LEU A 524 -17.02 0.33 -17.83
N ASP A 525 -17.11 -0.27 -16.65
CA ASP A 525 -16.02 -1.04 -16.03
C ASP A 525 -15.63 -2.17 -16.97
N ASN A 526 -16.60 -2.97 -17.40
CA ASN A 526 -16.35 -4.14 -18.25
C ASN A 526 -16.00 -3.80 -19.71
N THR A 527 -16.27 -2.58 -20.18
CA THR A 527 -15.94 -2.18 -21.57
C THR A 527 -14.75 -1.23 -21.68
N PHE A 528 -14.38 -0.52 -20.61
CA PHE A 528 -13.26 0.42 -20.61
C PHE A 528 -12.15 0.08 -19.60
N LEU A 529 -12.44 -0.64 -18.50
CA LEU A 529 -11.49 -0.90 -17.40
C LEU A 529 -11.07 -2.37 -17.30
N ALA A 530 -11.98 -3.33 -17.52
CA ALA A 530 -11.62 -4.68 -17.89
C ALA A 530 -11.04 -4.60 -19.30
N GLY A 531 -9.80 -5.05 -19.47
CA GLY A 531 -9.05 -4.91 -20.71
C GLY A 531 -9.75 -5.59 -21.88
N ALA A 532 -10.60 -4.86 -22.61
CA ALA A 532 -10.96 -5.23 -23.96
C ALA A 532 -9.74 -4.93 -24.82
N ASP A 533 -8.89 -5.94 -25.01
CA ASP A 533 -7.88 -5.90 -26.05
C ASP A 533 -8.55 -5.70 -27.42
N CYS A 534 -7.83 -5.06 -28.33
CA CYS A 534 -8.26 -4.98 -29.72
C CYS A 534 -7.42 -5.95 -30.54
N ASP A 535 -7.75 -7.23 -30.44
CA ASP A 535 -7.03 -8.29 -31.15
C ASP A 535 -7.18 -8.23 -32.67
N SER A 536 -8.24 -7.57 -33.17
CA SER A 536 -8.36 -7.30 -34.60
C SER A 536 -9.08 -6.00 -34.94
N VAL A 537 -8.49 -5.27 -35.89
CA VAL A 537 -9.05 -4.04 -36.46
C VAL A 537 -9.44 -4.32 -37.92
N ASP A 538 -10.64 -3.92 -38.32
CA ASP A 538 -11.07 -4.10 -39.70
C ASP A 538 -10.41 -3.11 -40.68
N GLY A 539 -10.74 -3.27 -41.97
CA GLY A 539 -10.21 -2.41 -43.04
C GLY A 539 -10.66 -0.94 -42.97
N THR A 540 -11.52 -0.58 -42.00
CA THR A 540 -11.95 0.79 -41.71
C THR A 540 -11.29 1.38 -40.46
N GLY A 541 -10.53 0.58 -39.71
CA GLY A 541 -9.89 1.00 -38.47
C GLY A 541 -10.80 0.87 -37.23
N ASP A 542 -11.92 0.17 -37.37
CA ASP A 542 -12.83 -0.13 -36.25
C ASP A 542 -12.43 -1.48 -35.63
N CYS A 543 -12.48 -1.58 -34.30
CA CYS A 543 -12.18 -2.83 -33.59
C CYS A 543 -13.31 -3.85 -33.79
N VAL A 544 -12.97 -5.10 -34.16
CA VAL A 544 -13.95 -6.16 -34.50
C VAL A 544 -13.64 -7.50 -33.80
N GLY A 545 -12.72 -7.51 -32.83
CA GLY A 545 -12.57 -8.63 -31.90
C GLY A 545 -13.48 -8.46 -30.69
N ASP A 546 -14.12 -9.54 -30.27
CA ASP A 546 -14.50 -9.81 -28.89
C ASP A 546 -13.30 -10.49 -28.24
N GLY A 547 -12.77 -9.93 -27.15
CA GLY A 547 -12.09 -10.79 -26.19
C GLY A 547 -13.04 -11.88 -25.74
#